data_AF-A0A8X7TTM1-F1
#
_entry.id   AF-A0A8X7TTM1-F1
#
_cell.length_a   1.000
_cell.length_b   1.000
_cell.length_c   1.000
_cell.angle_alpha   90.00
_cell.angle_beta   90.00
_cell.angle_gamma   90.00
#
_symmetry.space_group_name_H-M   'P 1'
#
loop_
_entity.id
_entity.type
_entity.pdbx_description
1 polymer ?
#
loop_
_entity_poly.entity_id
_entity_poly.type
_entity_poly.pdbx_seq_one_letter_code
_entity_poly.pdbx_strand_id
1 'polypeptide(L)'
;MDRSISPGFLVPSATFQSFINISIVIFIPIYDRLLVPASRSFTQIPSGITMLQRIGTGIFLSIIAMVVAALVETKRLQTAKDDLTIPMSVWWLVPQYVIYGVADVFTMAGLQEFFYDQVPSELRSVGMALNLSIFGAGNFLSSFMISVIDRVTSQPGQTSWFDNNLNKGHLDYFYWLLASLSLIGLAFYLWFTKSYVYNRPNTF
;
A
#
# COMPACT_ATOMS: atom_id res chain seq x y z
N MET A 1 -22.77 -2.15 -5.47
CA MET A 1 -21.97 -2.81 -6.51
C MET A 1 -22.57 -4.17 -6.73
N ASP A 2 -22.73 -4.56 -7.99
CA ASP A 2 -23.13 -5.92 -8.30
C ASP A 2 -21.95 -6.85 -7.96
N ARG A 3 -22.09 -7.61 -6.88
CA ARG A 3 -21.02 -8.51 -6.37
C ARG A 3 -21.02 -9.86 -7.09
N SER A 4 -21.86 -10.01 -8.11
CA SER A 4 -21.94 -11.24 -8.89
C SER A 4 -20.83 -11.28 -9.95
N ILE A 5 -19.92 -12.26 -9.84
CA ILE A 5 -19.02 -12.63 -10.95
C ILE A 5 -19.72 -13.63 -11.89
N SER A 6 -20.70 -14.38 -11.37
CA SER A 6 -21.59 -15.28 -12.11
C SER A 6 -23.00 -15.26 -11.48
N PRO A 7 -24.06 -15.74 -12.17
CA PRO A 7 -25.40 -15.83 -11.59
C PRO A 7 -25.35 -16.70 -10.32
N GLY A 8 -25.51 -16.07 -9.16
CA GLY A 8 -25.54 -16.76 -7.85
C GLY A 8 -24.25 -16.72 -7.01
N PHE A 9 -23.13 -16.20 -7.51
CA PHE A 9 -21.89 -16.11 -6.73
C PHE A 9 -21.60 -14.67 -6.27
N LEU A 10 -22.06 -14.33 -5.07
CA LEU A 10 -21.75 -13.07 -4.39
C LEU A 10 -20.34 -13.14 -3.81
N VAL A 11 -19.40 -12.37 -4.36
CA VAL A 11 -18.02 -12.31 -3.84
C VAL A 11 -18.00 -11.62 -2.48
N PRO A 12 -17.56 -12.31 -1.41
CA PRO A 12 -17.33 -11.68 -0.11
C PRO A 12 -16.26 -10.59 -0.23
N SER A 13 -16.44 -9.47 0.47
CA SER A 13 -15.48 -8.36 0.49
C SER A 13 -14.05 -8.80 0.87
N ALA A 14 -13.94 -9.83 1.71
CA ALA A 14 -12.65 -10.40 2.13
C ALA A 14 -11.87 -11.04 0.97
N THR A 15 -12.53 -11.52 -0.08
CA THR A 15 -11.89 -12.12 -1.26
C THR A 15 -10.99 -11.14 -1.99
N PHE A 16 -11.25 -9.83 -1.86
CA PHE A 16 -10.42 -8.82 -2.51
C PHE A 16 -8.99 -8.77 -1.98
N GLN A 17 -8.79 -9.11 -0.71
CA GLN A 17 -7.47 -9.21 -0.13
C GLN A 17 -6.62 -10.31 -0.80
N SER A 18 -7.26 -11.35 -1.34
CA SER A 18 -6.57 -12.41 -2.10
C SER A 18 -5.89 -11.89 -3.37
N PHE A 19 -6.41 -10.83 -4.01
CA PHE A 19 -5.77 -10.23 -5.18
C PHE A 19 -4.40 -9.64 -4.85
N ILE A 20 -4.21 -9.12 -3.63
CA ILE A 20 -2.90 -8.65 -3.16
C ILE A 20 -1.91 -9.83 -3.15
N ASN A 21 -2.30 -10.94 -2.52
CA ASN A 21 -1.44 -12.13 -2.42
C ASN A 21 -1.14 -12.73 -3.80
N ILE A 22 -2.14 -12.82 -4.69
CA ILE A 22 -1.95 -13.29 -6.07
C ILE A 22 -0.98 -12.36 -6.82
N SER A 23 -1.15 -11.05 -6.68
CA SER A 23 -0.25 -10.07 -7.29
C SER A 23 1.18 -10.24 -6.80
N ILE A 24 1.39 -10.46 -5.49
CA ILE A 24 2.71 -10.73 -4.90
C ILE A 24 3.31 -12.00 -5.51
N VAL A 25 2.58 -13.11 -5.52
CA VAL A 25 3.06 -14.40 -6.06
C VAL A 25 3.45 -14.31 -7.53
N ILE A 26 2.71 -13.53 -8.33
CA ILE A 26 3.02 -13.31 -9.75
C ILE A 26 4.20 -12.34 -9.91
N PHE A 27 4.28 -11.30 -9.08
CA PHE A 27 5.27 -10.24 -9.25
C PHE A 27 6.66 -10.62 -8.70
N ILE A 28 6.76 -11.46 -7.67
CA ILE A 28 8.05 -11.96 -7.16
C ILE A 28 8.93 -12.58 -8.27
N PRO A 29 8.47 -13.58 -9.05
CA PRO A 29 9.31 -14.17 -10.08
C PRO A 29 9.64 -13.17 -11.21
N ILE A 30 8.74 -12.23 -11.52
CA ILE A 30 9.00 -11.14 -12.46
C ILE A 30 10.12 -10.23 -11.93
N TYR A 31 10.04 -9.88 -10.65
CA TYR A 31 11.03 -9.07 -9.98
C TYR A 31 12.41 -9.74 -9.99
N ASP A 32 12.48 -10.99 -9.54
CA ASP A 32 13.74 -11.73 -9.40
C ASP A 32 14.37 -12.11 -10.75
N ARG A 33 13.55 -12.46 -11.76
CA ARG A 33 14.07 -12.94 -13.06
C ARG A 33 14.21 -11.88 -14.13
N LEU A 34 13.43 -10.80 -14.06
CA LEU A 34 13.44 -9.75 -15.09
C LEU A 34 14.01 -8.45 -14.53
N LEU A 35 13.45 -7.93 -13.44
CA LEU A 35 13.83 -6.61 -12.94
C LEU A 35 15.23 -6.60 -12.31
N VAL A 36 15.58 -7.61 -11.50
CA VAL A 36 16.91 -7.68 -10.86
C VAL A 36 18.03 -7.86 -11.90
N PRO A 37 17.95 -8.79 -12.88
CA PRO A 37 19.00 -8.92 -13.89
C PRO A 37 19.08 -7.71 -14.84
N ALA A 38 17.94 -7.15 -15.26
CA ALA A 38 17.92 -5.96 -16.11
C ALA A 38 18.52 -4.74 -15.40
N SER A 39 18.13 -4.51 -14.15
CA SER A 39 18.69 -3.41 -13.35
C SER A 39 20.18 -3.63 -13.09
N ARG A 40 20.64 -4.85 -12.76
CA ARG A 40 22.07 -5.16 -12.61
C ARG A 40 22.86 -4.90 -13.89
N SER A 41 22.31 -5.20 -15.06
CA SER A 41 22.94 -4.91 -16.35
C SER A 41 23.09 -3.41 -16.61
N PHE A 42 22.08 -2.61 -16.23
CA PHE A 42 22.08 -1.16 -16.45
C PHE A 42 22.87 -0.38 -15.41
N THR A 43 22.74 -0.71 -14.13
CA THR A 43 23.35 0.04 -13.01
C THR A 43 24.73 -0.47 -12.63
N GLN A 44 25.11 -1.69 -13.07
CA GLN A 44 26.34 -2.39 -12.68
C GLN A 44 26.47 -2.63 -11.15
N ILE A 45 25.39 -2.41 -10.39
CA ILE A 45 25.34 -2.69 -8.95
C ILE A 45 24.91 -4.16 -8.75
N PRO A 46 25.52 -4.93 -7.82
CA PRO A 46 25.17 -6.33 -7.59
C PRO A 46 23.67 -6.56 -7.30
N SER A 47 23.05 -5.66 -6.55
CA SER A 47 21.61 -5.66 -6.23
C SER A 47 20.73 -5.05 -7.34
N GLY A 48 21.32 -4.43 -8.38
CA GLY A 48 20.60 -3.76 -9.46
C GLY A 48 19.94 -2.43 -9.05
N ILE A 49 18.93 -2.47 -8.19
CA ILE A 49 18.25 -1.29 -7.61
C ILE A 49 18.67 -1.16 -6.15
N THR A 50 19.01 0.05 -5.67
CA THR A 50 19.43 0.23 -4.28
C THR A 50 18.28 0.00 -3.30
N MET A 51 18.60 -0.41 -2.06
CA MET A 51 17.59 -0.69 -1.02
C MET A 51 16.65 0.51 -0.80
N LEU A 52 17.20 1.73 -0.78
CA LEU A 52 16.41 2.96 -0.58
C LEU A 52 15.54 3.29 -1.79
N GLN A 53 16.02 3.03 -3.02
CA GLN A 53 15.20 3.21 -4.23
C GLN A 53 14.03 2.22 -4.26
N ARG A 54 14.23 0.97 -3.83
CA ARG A 54 13.16 -0.04 -3.72
C ARG A 54 12.08 0.42 -2.74
N ILE A 55 12.48 0.83 -1.53
CA ILE A 55 11.55 1.34 -0.50
C ILE A 55 10.79 2.57 -1.04
N GLY A 56 11.50 3.55 -1.61
CA GLY A 56 10.88 4.76 -2.16
C GLY A 56 9.90 4.47 -3.30
N THR A 57 10.24 3.51 -4.17
CA THR A 57 9.34 3.05 -5.25
C THR A 57 8.08 2.43 -4.69
N GLY A 58 8.21 1.59 -3.66
CA GLY A 58 7.07 0.99 -2.98
C GLY A 58 6.14 2.02 -2.33
N ILE A 59 6.71 3.01 -1.61
CA ILE A 59 5.93 4.13 -1.05
C ILE A 59 5.23 4.94 -2.16
N PHE A 60 5.91 5.19 -3.28
CA PHE A 60 5.31 5.91 -4.40
C PHE A 60 4.14 5.13 -5.04
N LEU A 61 4.31 3.83 -5.25
CA LEU A 61 3.25 2.97 -5.79
C LEU A 61 2.06 2.84 -4.83
N SER A 62 2.28 2.84 -3.51
CA SER A 62 1.18 2.82 -2.54
C SER A 62 0.35 4.11 -2.58
N ILE A 63 0.98 5.28 -2.83
CA ILE A 63 0.24 6.53 -3.08
C ILE A 63 -0.65 6.39 -4.32
N ILE A 64 -0.11 5.84 -5.42
CA ILE A 64 -0.90 5.60 -6.64
C ILE A 64 -2.08 4.67 -6.35
N ALA A 65 -1.86 3.60 -5.57
CA ALA A 65 -2.93 2.69 -5.18
C ALA A 65 -4.04 3.41 -4.39
N MET A 66 -3.69 4.30 -3.45
CA MET A 66 -4.67 5.10 -2.70
C MET A 66 -5.42 6.10 -3.58
N VAL A 67 -4.74 6.74 -4.55
CA VAL A 67 -5.39 7.64 -5.51
C VAL A 67 -6.38 6.87 -6.39
N VAL A 68 -5.98 5.70 -6.91
CA VAL A 68 -6.90 4.83 -7.68
C VAL A 68 -8.10 4.42 -6.83
N ALA A 69 -7.88 4.07 -5.56
CA ALA A 69 -8.95 3.73 -4.63
C ALA A 69 -9.93 4.89 -4.40
N ALA A 70 -9.40 6.09 -4.18
CA ALA A 70 -10.22 7.29 -4.01
C ALA A 70 -11.07 7.59 -5.25
N LEU A 71 -10.49 7.46 -6.45
CA LEU A 71 -11.20 7.69 -7.72
C LEU A 71 -12.29 6.64 -7.97
N VAL A 72 -11.99 5.37 -7.73
CA VAL A 72 -12.95 4.26 -7.87
C VAL A 72 -14.12 4.45 -6.90
N GLU A 73 -13.84 4.86 -5.67
CA GLU A 73 -14.87 5.10 -4.65
C GLU A 73 -15.72 6.34 -4.98
N THR A 74 -15.09 7.42 -5.43
CA THR A 74 -15.80 8.62 -5.90
C THR A 74 -16.79 8.27 -7.02
N LYS A 75 -16.33 7.47 -8.00
CA LYS A 75 -17.19 7.00 -9.11
C LYS A 75 -18.32 6.11 -8.62
N ARG A 76 -18.06 5.22 -7.63
CA ARG A 76 -19.07 4.37 -7.01
C ARG A 76 -20.15 5.21 -6.31
N LEU A 77 -19.76 6.23 -5.56
CA LEU A 77 -20.67 7.13 -4.84
C LEU A 77 -21.50 7.98 -5.80
N GLN A 78 -20.93 8.48 -6.89
CA GLN A 78 -21.68 9.21 -7.93
C GLN A 78 -22.76 8.33 -8.56
N THR A 79 -22.38 7.11 -8.98
CA THR A 79 -23.33 6.15 -9.57
C THR A 79 -24.46 5.76 -8.61
N ALA A 80 -24.17 5.67 -7.31
CA ALA A 80 -25.16 5.34 -6.28
C ALA A 80 -26.15 6.48 -5.96
N LYS A 81 -25.83 7.73 -6.33
CA LYS A 81 -26.74 8.87 -6.19
C LYS A 81 -27.73 8.95 -7.34
N ASP A 82 -27.30 8.56 -8.54
CA ASP A 82 -28.09 8.66 -9.76
C ASP A 82 -29.03 7.45 -9.96
N ASP A 83 -28.67 6.27 -9.44
CA ASP A 83 -29.50 5.06 -9.47
C ASP A 83 -29.48 4.29 -8.13
N LEU A 84 -30.63 3.73 -7.73
CA LEU A 84 -30.75 2.86 -6.54
C LEU A 84 -29.99 1.54 -6.68
N THR A 85 -29.72 1.13 -7.92
CA THR A 85 -28.84 0.00 -8.24
C THR A 85 -27.49 0.54 -8.65
N ILE A 86 -26.39 0.00 -8.11
CA ILE A 86 -25.04 0.39 -8.51
C ILE A 86 -24.56 -0.62 -9.57
N PRO A 87 -24.75 -0.35 -10.88
CA PRO A 87 -24.28 -1.22 -11.98
C PRO A 87 -22.76 -1.07 -12.18
N MET A 88 -22.00 -1.08 -11.09
CA MET A 88 -20.54 -1.03 -11.13
C MET A 88 -20.01 -2.43 -10.88
N SER A 89 -19.26 -2.93 -11.86
CA SER A 89 -18.58 -4.21 -11.76
C SER A 89 -17.51 -4.18 -10.66
N VAL A 90 -17.41 -5.28 -9.93
CA VAL A 90 -16.37 -5.53 -8.93
C VAL A 90 -14.95 -5.40 -9.47
N TRP A 91 -14.74 -5.63 -10.78
CA TRP A 91 -13.43 -5.55 -11.42
C TRP A 91 -12.73 -4.18 -11.27
N TRP A 92 -13.49 -3.11 -11.04
CA TRP A 92 -12.92 -1.77 -10.79
C TRP A 92 -12.08 -1.69 -9.50
N LEU A 93 -12.27 -2.61 -8.56
CA LEU A 93 -11.46 -2.69 -7.34
C LEU A 93 -10.13 -3.42 -7.57
N VAL A 94 -9.99 -4.20 -8.64
CA VAL A 94 -8.77 -5.00 -8.87
C VAL A 94 -7.52 -4.15 -9.07
N PRO A 95 -7.53 -3.03 -9.84
CA PRO A 95 -6.33 -2.22 -10.08
C PRO A 95 -5.64 -1.74 -8.80
N GLN A 96 -6.39 -1.21 -7.83
CA GLN A 96 -5.82 -0.75 -6.55
C GLN A 96 -5.12 -1.89 -5.79
N TYR A 97 -5.68 -3.11 -5.77
CA TYR A 97 -5.11 -4.26 -5.06
C TYR A 97 -3.86 -4.81 -5.75
N VAL A 98 -3.85 -4.82 -7.09
CA VAL A 98 -2.67 -5.23 -7.87
C VAL A 98 -1.53 -4.24 -7.66
N ILE A 99 -1.80 -2.93 -7.78
CA ILE A 99 -0.77 -1.89 -7.55
C ILE A 99 -0.25 -1.99 -6.11
N TYR A 100 -1.14 -2.20 -5.13
CA TYR A 100 -0.73 -2.37 -3.74
C TYR A 100 0.15 -3.62 -3.53
N GLY A 101 -0.20 -4.75 -4.15
CA GLY A 101 0.63 -5.97 -4.08
C GLY A 101 2.02 -5.76 -4.69
N VAL A 102 2.12 -5.04 -5.81
CA VAL A 102 3.42 -4.68 -6.41
C VAL A 102 4.21 -3.74 -5.48
N ALA A 103 3.54 -2.72 -4.91
CA ALA A 103 4.13 -1.80 -3.95
C ALA A 103 4.71 -2.53 -2.73
N ASP A 104 4.00 -3.54 -2.24
CA ASP A 104 4.40 -4.34 -1.09
C ASP A 104 5.67 -5.16 -1.38
N VAL A 105 5.79 -5.76 -2.57
CA VAL A 105 7.01 -6.48 -2.97
C VAL A 105 8.24 -5.56 -2.94
N PHE A 106 8.13 -4.36 -3.53
CA PHE A 106 9.24 -3.38 -3.52
C PHE A 106 9.59 -2.91 -2.11
N THR A 107 8.58 -2.57 -1.31
CA THR A 107 8.77 -2.06 0.06
C THR A 107 9.36 -3.13 0.96
N MET A 108 8.80 -4.34 0.95
CA MET A 108 9.23 -5.44 1.81
C MET A 108 10.63 -5.92 1.46
N ALA A 109 10.94 -6.09 0.17
CA ALA A 109 12.29 -6.47 -0.27
C ALA A 109 13.32 -5.41 0.15
N GLY A 110 13.01 -4.13 -0.05
CA GLY A 110 13.92 -3.03 0.31
C GLY A 110 14.11 -2.87 1.82
N LEU A 111 13.05 -2.97 2.63
CA LEU A 111 13.13 -2.86 4.09
C LEU A 111 13.88 -4.05 4.70
N GLN A 112 13.60 -5.27 4.25
CA GLN A 112 14.28 -6.46 4.77
C GLN A 112 15.79 -6.39 4.50
N GLU A 113 16.18 -6.06 3.27
CA GLU A 113 17.60 -5.91 2.90
C GLU A 113 18.27 -4.79 3.70
N PHE A 114 17.60 -3.64 3.85
CA PHE A 114 18.09 -2.51 4.63
C PHE A 114 18.34 -2.87 6.11
N PHE A 115 17.34 -3.43 6.79
CA PHE A 115 17.46 -3.78 8.21
C PHE A 115 18.39 -4.96 8.47
N TYR A 116 18.62 -5.81 7.47
CA TYR A 116 19.53 -6.94 7.58
C TYR A 116 21.00 -6.55 7.35
N ASP A 117 21.26 -5.67 6.37
CA ASP A 117 22.61 -5.31 5.94
C ASP A 117 23.17 -4.05 6.60
N GLN A 118 22.31 -3.11 7.02
CA GLN A 118 22.79 -1.85 7.61
C GLN A 118 23.00 -1.92 9.13
N VAL A 119 22.51 -2.98 9.77
CA VAL A 119 22.62 -3.21 11.21
C VAL A 119 23.84 -4.11 11.49
N PRO A 120 24.59 -3.90 12.60
CA PRO A 120 25.70 -4.77 12.98
C PRO A 120 25.30 -6.24 13.04
N SER A 121 26.23 -7.15 12.72
CA SER A 121 26.00 -8.59 12.67
C SER A 121 25.38 -9.14 13.96
N GLU A 122 25.78 -8.58 15.10
CA GLU A 122 25.34 -8.99 16.43
C GLU A 122 23.88 -8.61 16.70
N LEU A 123 23.36 -7.60 15.99
CA LEU A 123 22.02 -7.03 16.17
C LEU A 123 21.07 -7.33 15.01
N ARG A 124 21.44 -8.23 14.10
CA ARG A 124 20.63 -8.57 12.92
C ARG A 124 19.22 -9.06 13.26
N SER A 125 19.06 -9.83 14.33
CA SER A 125 17.73 -10.25 14.82
C SER A 125 16.90 -9.06 15.31
N VAL A 126 17.54 -8.07 15.96
CA VAL A 126 16.90 -6.82 16.38
C VAL A 126 16.51 -5.99 15.17
N GLY A 127 17.34 -5.92 14.12
CA GLY A 127 17.01 -5.27 12.85
C GLY A 127 15.75 -5.85 12.21
N MET A 128 15.63 -7.19 12.17
CA MET A 128 14.42 -7.84 11.65
C MET A 128 13.19 -7.62 12.54
N ALA A 129 13.36 -7.57 13.86
CA ALA A 129 12.28 -7.22 14.78
C ALA A 129 11.80 -5.77 14.59
N LEU A 130 12.71 -4.83 14.32
CA LEU A 130 12.38 -3.45 13.97
C LEU A 130 11.62 -3.36 12.66
N ASN A 131 11.97 -4.17 11.65
CA ASN A 131 11.19 -4.23 10.42
C ASN A 131 9.74 -4.67 10.68
N LEU A 132 9.53 -5.72 11.48
CA LEU A 132 8.18 -6.17 11.86
C LEU A 132 7.42 -5.12 12.70
N SER A 133 8.11 -4.39 13.57
CA SER A 133 7.48 -3.38 14.41
C SER A 133 6.94 -2.19 13.60
N ILE A 134 7.53 -1.88 12.43
CA ILE A 134 7.00 -0.86 11.50
C ILE A 134 5.57 -1.20 11.08
N PHE A 135 5.30 -2.46 10.71
CA PHE A 135 3.95 -2.90 10.36
C PHE A 135 2.99 -2.82 11.54
N GLY A 136 3.44 -3.22 12.74
CA GLY A 136 2.66 -3.10 13.97
C GLY A 136 2.29 -1.65 14.29
N ALA A 137 3.26 -0.74 14.23
CA ALA A 137 3.05 0.69 14.42
C ALA A 137 2.08 1.27 13.38
N GLY A 138 2.18 0.84 12.11
CA GLY A 138 1.25 1.20 11.05
C GLY A 138 -0.18 0.77 11.35
N ASN A 139 -0.39 -0.45 11.84
CA ASN A 139 -1.72 -0.94 12.23
C ASN A 139 -2.34 -0.15 13.39
N PHE A 140 -1.53 0.19 14.39
CA PHE A 140 -1.98 1.05 15.50
C PHE A 140 -2.33 2.45 15.02
N LEU A 141 -1.50 3.04 14.16
CA LEU A 141 -1.76 4.36 13.58
C LEU A 141 -3.05 4.34 12.74
N SER A 142 -3.26 3.31 11.92
CA SER A 142 -4.48 3.15 11.13
C SER A 142 -5.72 3.07 12.02
N SER A 143 -5.67 2.23 13.06
CA SER A 143 -6.77 2.07 14.02
C SER A 143 -7.07 3.37 14.78
N PHE A 144 -6.02 4.08 15.19
CA PHE A 144 -6.13 5.37 15.85
C PHE A 144 -6.76 6.43 14.93
N MET A 145 -6.30 6.52 13.68
CA MET A 145 -6.86 7.44 12.68
C MET A 145 -8.34 7.19 12.45
N ILE A 146 -8.74 5.93 12.24
CA ILE A 146 -10.14 5.56 12.05
C ILE A 146 -10.97 5.99 13.27
N SER A 147 -10.50 5.73 14.49
CA SER A 147 -11.20 6.11 15.71
C SER A 147 -11.35 7.62 15.87
N VAL A 148 -10.29 8.39 15.59
CA VAL A 148 -10.33 9.86 15.66
C VAL A 148 -11.29 10.43 14.63
N ILE A 149 -11.21 9.96 13.38
CA ILE A 149 -12.07 10.42 12.29
C ILE A 149 -13.52 10.10 12.64
N ASP A 150 -13.82 8.84 13.00
CA ASP A 150 -15.18 8.42 13.32
C ASP A 150 -15.77 9.24 14.47
N ARG A 151 -14.97 9.54 15.50
CA ARG A 151 -15.39 10.41 16.62
C ARG A 151 -15.66 11.85 16.18
N VAL A 152 -14.86 12.40 15.28
CA VAL A 152 -15.00 13.78 14.79
C VAL A 152 -16.17 13.91 13.80
N THR A 153 -16.39 12.89 12.98
CA THR A 153 -17.41 12.90 11.92
C THR A 153 -18.78 12.41 12.39
N SER A 154 -18.85 11.63 13.47
CA SER A 154 -20.11 11.19 14.08
C SER A 154 -20.74 12.29 14.93
N GLN A 155 -21.29 13.32 14.29
CA GLN A 155 -22.16 14.30 14.96
C GLN A 155 -23.63 13.88 14.88
N PRO A 156 -24.48 14.22 15.87
CA PRO A 156 -25.90 13.93 15.83
C PRO A 156 -26.55 14.53 14.56
N GLY A 157 -26.97 13.67 13.63
CA GLY A 157 -27.60 14.05 12.36
C GLY A 157 -26.70 14.17 11.14
N GLN A 158 -25.37 13.92 11.26
CA GLN A 158 -24.44 13.84 10.11
C GLN A 158 -23.97 12.41 9.87
N THR A 159 -23.68 12.08 8.61
CA THR A 159 -23.16 10.77 8.19
C THR A 159 -21.64 10.72 8.42
N SER A 160 -21.18 9.77 9.23
CA SER A 160 -19.75 9.52 9.47
C SER A 160 -19.05 9.08 8.17
N TRP A 161 -17.74 9.31 8.06
CA TRP A 161 -16.95 8.78 6.92
C TRP A 161 -17.06 7.24 6.83
N PHE A 162 -17.28 6.59 7.98
CA PHE A 162 -17.41 5.13 8.13
C PHE A 162 -18.84 4.69 8.46
N ASP A 163 -19.86 5.39 7.97
CA ASP A 163 -21.26 4.99 8.17
C ASP A 163 -21.49 3.51 7.74
N ASN A 164 -22.24 2.76 8.55
CA ASN A 164 -22.61 1.38 8.26
C ASN A 164 -23.31 1.23 6.89
N ASN A 165 -23.97 2.30 6.43
CA ASN A 165 -24.41 2.37 5.05
C ASN A 165 -23.28 2.92 4.16
N LEU A 166 -22.58 2.03 3.45
CA LEU A 166 -21.53 2.37 2.49
C LEU A 166 -21.96 3.39 1.43
N ASN A 167 -23.25 3.52 1.11
CA ASN A 167 -23.72 4.52 0.14
C ASN A 167 -23.87 5.92 0.75
N LYS A 168 -23.85 6.02 2.08
CA LYS A 168 -23.88 7.27 2.84
C LYS A 168 -22.51 7.64 3.43
N GLY A 169 -21.65 6.65 3.66
CA GLY A 169 -20.26 6.85 4.08
C GLY A 169 -19.40 7.39 2.94
N HIS A 170 -18.46 8.27 3.30
CA HIS A 170 -17.52 8.91 2.38
C HIS A 170 -16.10 8.33 2.56
N LEU A 171 -15.93 7.08 2.13
CA LEU A 171 -14.64 6.40 2.16
C LEU A 171 -13.60 7.03 1.21
N ASP A 172 -14.06 7.74 0.18
CA ASP A 172 -13.24 8.52 -0.73
C ASP A 172 -12.39 9.57 0.00
N TYR A 173 -12.95 10.25 1.00
CA TYR A 173 -12.20 11.21 1.82
C TYR A 173 -11.10 10.55 2.64
N PHE A 174 -11.36 9.34 3.17
CA PHE A 174 -10.35 8.59 3.89
C PHE A 174 -9.19 8.16 2.98
N TYR A 175 -9.48 7.72 1.76
CA TYR A 175 -8.44 7.38 0.78
C TYR A 175 -7.63 8.60 0.32
N TRP A 176 -8.27 9.76 0.13
CA TRP A 176 -7.56 11.01 -0.15
C TRP A 176 -6.67 11.47 1.01
N LEU A 177 -7.13 11.30 2.25
CA LEU A 177 -6.33 11.59 3.44
C LEU A 177 -5.09 10.68 3.50
N LEU A 178 -5.26 9.37 3.28
CA LEU A 178 -4.15 8.42 3.23
C LEU A 178 -3.18 8.76 2.11
N ALA A 179 -3.66 9.05 0.90
CA ALA A 179 -2.81 9.46 -0.22
C ALA A 179 -1.97 10.71 0.10
N SER A 180 -2.59 11.70 0.74
CA SER A 180 -1.92 12.94 1.14
C SER A 180 -0.89 12.71 2.24
N LEU A 181 -1.22 11.90 3.25
CA LEU A 181 -0.29 11.54 4.33
C LEU A 181 0.90 10.72 3.81
N SER A 182 0.65 9.78 2.90
CA SER A 182 1.69 8.99 2.24
C SER A 182 2.58 9.86 1.36
N LEU A 183 2.04 10.88 0.69
CA LEU A 183 2.83 11.85 -0.09
C LEU A 183 3.76 12.68 0.82
N ILE A 184 3.25 13.15 1.96
CA ILE A 184 4.06 13.83 2.97
C ILE A 184 5.15 12.88 3.49
N GLY A 185 4.79 11.63 3.78
CA GLY A 185 5.73 10.58 4.18
C GLY A 185 6.83 10.34 3.14
N LEU A 186 6.48 10.30 1.85
CA LEU A 186 7.44 10.17 0.75
C LEU A 186 8.38 11.39 0.69
N ALA A 187 7.87 12.60 0.88
CA ALA A 187 8.70 13.81 0.91
C ALA A 187 9.73 13.77 2.05
N PHE A 188 9.30 13.39 3.27
CA PHE A 188 10.21 13.18 4.40
C PHE A 188 11.23 12.07 4.11
N TYR A 189 10.78 10.94 3.55
CA TYR A 189 11.64 9.84 3.16
C TYR A 189 12.73 10.28 2.17
N LEU A 190 12.35 11.01 1.12
CA LEU A 190 13.30 11.56 0.15
C LEU A 190 14.28 12.56 0.78
N TRP A 191 13.84 13.34 1.77
CA TRP A 191 14.71 14.25 2.50
C TRP A 191 15.73 13.51 3.36
N PHE A 192 15.32 12.48 4.10
CA PHE A 192 16.23 11.66 4.91
C PHE A 192 17.20 10.83 4.07
N THR A 193 16.72 10.25 2.96
CA THR A 193 17.57 9.40 2.10
C THR A 193 18.67 10.19 1.39
N LYS A 194 18.45 11.48 1.08
CA LYS A 194 19.52 12.35 0.55
C LYS A 194 20.69 12.52 1.51
N SER A 195 20.43 12.45 2.81
CA SER A 195 21.43 12.60 3.87
C SER A 195 21.99 11.25 4.35
N TYR A 196 21.45 10.13 3.87
CA TYR A 196 21.83 8.81 4.34
C TYR A 196 23.11 8.31 3.65
N VAL A 197 24.09 7.90 4.46
CA VAL A 197 25.32 7.26 3.99
C VAL A 197 25.24 5.78 4.31
N TYR A 198 25.37 4.94 3.27
CA TYR A 198 25.37 3.49 3.43
C TYR A 198 26.57 3.01 4.26
N ASN A 199 26.32 2.09 5.19
CA ASN A 199 27.38 1.31 5.80
C ASN A 199 28.00 0.41 4.72
N ARG A 200 29.26 0.67 4.37
CA ARG A 200 30.04 -0.24 3.52
C ARG A 200 30.45 -1.44 4.37
N PRO A 201 30.20 -2.69 3.93
CA PRO A 201 30.88 -3.82 4.53
C PRO A 201 32.39 -3.58 4.36
N ASN A 202 33.15 -3.66 5.44
CA ASN A 202 34.61 -3.66 5.35
C ASN A 202 34.99 -4.87 4.48
N THR A 203 35.42 -4.60 3.25
CA THR A 203 36.11 -5.58 2.41
C THR A 203 37.44 -5.87 3.11
N PHE A 204 37.51 -7.02 3.78
CA PHE A 204 38.78 -7.67 4.09
C PHE A 204 39.19 -8.53 2.89
#